data_AF-A0A958XUL5-F1
#
_entry.id   AF-A0A958XUL5-F1
#
_cell.length_a   1.000
_cell.length_b   1.000
_cell.length_c   1.000
_cell.angle_alpha   90.00
_cell.angle_beta   90.00
_cell.angle_gamma   90.00
#
_symmetry.space_group_name_H-M   'P 1'
#
loop_
_entity.id
_entity.type
_entity.pdbx_description
1 polymer ?
#
loop_
_entity_poly.entity_id
_entity_poly.type
_entity_poly.pdbx_seq_one_letter_code
_entity_poly.pdbx_strand_id
1 'polypeptide(L)'
;MDLFDRILKQAGPLGKYAEVAEGYYMFPQLEGELGNRMTFKGKEVVCWSINNYLGLANHPEVRKIDAEAAARWGLAYPMGARMMSGETKLHQQLETALANYVGKEAGYLVNYGYQGVLSAIDTLLTRHDVVVYD
;
A
#
# COMPACT_ATOMS: atom_id res chain seq x y z
N MET A 1 -32.37 -10.47 15.86
CA MET A 1 -31.76 -9.17 15.55
C MET A 1 -31.06 -9.36 14.22
N ASP A 2 -31.43 -8.60 13.19
CA ASP A 2 -30.74 -8.69 11.90
C ASP A 2 -29.36 -8.00 11.95
N LEU A 3 -28.59 -8.14 10.87
CA LEU A 3 -27.24 -7.58 10.76
C LEU A 3 -27.24 -6.05 10.89
N PHE A 4 -28.20 -5.37 10.28
CA PHE A 4 -28.30 -3.91 10.29
C PHE A 4 -28.68 -3.41 11.67
N ASP A 5 -29.67 -4.03 12.32
CA ASP A 5 -30.04 -3.76 13.70
C ASP A 5 -28.84 -3.86 14.65
N ARG A 6 -27.99 -4.87 14.47
CA ARG A 6 -26.78 -5.06 15.30
C ARG A 6 -25.76 -3.95 15.08
N ILE A 7 -25.50 -3.59 13.82
CA ILE A 7 -24.54 -2.53 13.47
C ILE A 7 -25.03 -1.17 13.99
N LEU A 8 -26.31 -0.87 13.85
CA LEU A 8 -26.90 0.38 14.32
C LEU A 8 -26.87 0.48 15.85
N LYS A 9 -27.09 -0.63 16.57
CA LYS A 9 -27.04 -0.66 18.04
C LYS A 9 -25.63 -0.67 18.61
N GLN A 10 -24.67 -1.25 17.90
CA GLN A 10 -23.30 -1.43 18.37
C GLN A 10 -22.31 -1.25 17.21
N ALA A 11 -22.07 0.01 16.84
CA ALA A 11 -21.18 0.39 15.74
C ALA A 11 -19.68 0.14 16.00
N GLY A 12 -19.36 -0.55 17.11
CA GLY A 12 -18.00 -0.92 17.48
C GLY A 12 -17.12 0.24 17.95
N PRO A 13 -15.82 -0.02 18.20
CA PRO A 13 -14.90 0.96 18.77
C PRO A 13 -14.69 2.21 17.92
N LEU A 14 -14.81 2.10 16.59
CA LEU A 14 -14.69 3.24 15.67
C LEU A 14 -16.03 3.94 15.43
N GLY A 15 -17.14 3.20 15.45
CA GLY A 15 -18.46 3.76 15.17
C GLY A 15 -18.90 4.85 16.14
N LYS A 16 -18.39 4.84 17.38
CA LYS A 16 -18.63 5.93 18.36
C LYS A 16 -18.08 7.29 17.92
N TYR A 17 -17.20 7.34 16.92
CA TYR A 17 -16.63 8.57 16.36
C TYR A 17 -17.18 8.91 14.97
N ALA A 18 -18.08 8.09 14.42
CA ALA A 18 -18.50 8.22 13.02
C ALA A 18 -19.06 9.62 12.69
N GLU A 19 -19.81 10.23 13.60
CA GLU A 19 -20.42 11.55 13.40
C GLU A 19 -19.42 12.71 13.36
N VAL A 20 -18.22 12.56 13.95
CA VAL A 20 -17.28 13.67 14.16
C VAL A 20 -15.94 13.48 13.46
N ALA A 21 -15.62 12.26 13.06
CA ALA A 21 -14.30 11.94 12.53
C ALA A 21 -14.18 12.17 11.02
N GLU A 22 -15.27 11.96 10.27
CA GLU A 22 -15.24 12.01 8.81
C GLU A 22 -14.81 13.39 8.28
N GLY A 23 -13.92 13.37 7.27
CA GLY A 23 -13.40 14.57 6.60
C GLY A 23 -12.34 15.34 7.40
N TYR A 24 -12.03 14.96 8.64
CA TYR A 24 -10.90 15.53 9.38
C TYR A 24 -9.95 14.46 9.93
N TYR A 25 -10.44 13.59 10.82
CA TYR A 25 -9.63 12.53 11.44
C TYR A 25 -9.68 11.22 10.65
N MET A 26 -10.81 10.95 10.01
CA MET A 26 -11.01 9.84 9.09
C MET A 26 -11.26 10.40 7.69
N PHE A 27 -10.61 9.79 6.70
CA PHE A 27 -10.71 10.19 5.29
C PHE A 27 -10.43 11.69 5.05
N PRO A 28 -9.32 12.26 5.56
CA PRO A 28 -8.96 13.64 5.26
C PRO A 28 -8.72 13.81 3.75
N GLN A 29 -9.29 14.86 3.18
CA GLN A 29 -9.09 15.22 1.78
C GLN A 29 -7.90 16.20 1.69
N LEU A 30 -6.71 15.64 1.50
CA LEU A 30 -5.52 16.42 1.18
C LEU A 30 -5.48 16.68 -0.32
N GLU A 31 -5.10 17.89 -0.70
CA GLU A 31 -5.07 18.37 -2.07
C GLU A 31 -3.66 18.88 -2.44
N GLY A 32 -3.36 18.85 -3.73
CA GLY A 32 -2.09 19.32 -4.29
C GLY A 32 -1.05 18.21 -4.44
N GLU A 33 0.17 18.62 -4.80
CA GLU A 33 1.31 17.73 -4.96
C GLU A 33 1.74 17.16 -3.59
N LEU A 34 2.11 15.88 -3.55
CA LEU A 34 2.62 15.24 -2.33
C LEU A 34 3.91 15.94 -1.87
N GLY A 35 3.92 16.41 -0.63
CA GLY A 35 5.06 17.13 -0.07
C GLY A 35 4.91 17.46 1.42
N ASN A 36 5.88 18.18 1.96
CA ASN A 36 5.87 18.67 3.34
C ASN A 36 4.85 19.80 3.58
N ARG A 37 4.29 20.37 2.51
CA ARG A 37 3.17 21.31 2.52
C ARG A 37 2.12 20.84 1.53
N MET A 38 0.87 20.78 1.98
CA MET A 38 -0.28 20.37 1.15
C MET A 38 -1.48 21.25 1.50
N THR A 39 -2.52 21.21 0.67
CA THR A 39 -3.77 21.90 0.96
C THR A 39 -4.71 20.98 1.72
N PHE A 40 -5.30 21.48 2.80
CA PHE A 40 -6.32 20.80 3.57
C PHE A 40 -7.43 21.79 3.92
N LYS A 41 -8.67 21.47 3.54
CA LYS A 41 -9.84 22.35 3.72
C LYS A 41 -9.60 23.77 3.19
N GLY A 42 -9.02 23.86 1.99
CA GLY A 42 -8.72 25.13 1.30
C GLY A 42 -7.58 25.96 1.93
N LYS A 43 -6.81 25.40 2.87
CA LYS A 43 -5.67 26.07 3.50
C LYS A 43 -4.39 25.28 3.31
N GLU A 44 -3.29 25.96 3.03
CA GLU A 44 -1.98 25.34 3.06
C GLU A 44 -1.61 24.97 4.51
N VAL A 45 -1.19 23.72 4.72
CA VAL A 45 -0.77 23.18 6.01
C VAL A 45 0.56 22.45 5.87
N VAL A 46 1.31 22.36 6.97
CA VAL A 46 2.44 21.45 7.05
C VAL A 46 1.92 20.02 7.17
N CYS A 47 2.35 19.14 6.27
CA CYS A 47 1.89 17.76 6.17
C CYS A 47 2.82 16.80 6.92
N TRP A 48 2.30 16.18 7.99
CA TRP A 48 3.00 15.17 8.79
C TRP A 48 2.33 13.78 8.73
N SER A 49 1.32 13.63 7.88
CA SER A 49 0.42 12.46 7.87
C SER A 49 0.63 11.52 6.68
N ILE A 50 1.69 11.71 5.89
CA ILE A 50 2.00 10.90 4.71
C ILE A 50 3.36 10.20 4.85
N ASN A 51 3.48 9.04 4.21
CA ASN A 51 4.69 8.20 4.26
C ASN A 51 5.69 8.52 3.13
N ASN A 52 5.81 9.80 2.73
CA ASN A 52 6.71 10.25 1.67
C ASN A 52 8.08 10.69 2.25
N TYR A 53 8.71 9.83 3.06
CA TYR A 53 9.84 10.20 3.90
C TYR A 53 11.05 10.77 3.13
N LEU A 54 11.31 10.24 1.93
CA LEU A 54 12.43 10.66 1.08
C LEU A 54 12.01 11.65 -0.03
N GLY A 55 10.73 12.04 -0.09
CA GLY A 55 10.22 12.89 -1.17
C GLY A 55 10.13 12.21 -2.54
N LEU A 56 10.30 10.88 -2.61
CA LEU A 56 10.41 10.16 -3.87
C LEU A 56 9.09 9.99 -4.62
N ALA A 57 7.94 10.10 -3.94
CA ALA A 57 6.63 9.89 -4.55
C ALA A 57 6.37 10.78 -5.79
N ASN A 58 6.98 11.96 -5.83
CA ASN A 58 6.87 12.93 -6.92
C ASN A 58 8.20 13.27 -7.59
N HIS A 59 9.24 12.46 -7.36
CA HIS A 59 10.54 12.71 -7.95
C HIS A 59 10.44 12.75 -9.49
N PRO A 60 11.00 13.76 -10.19
CA PRO A 60 10.80 13.94 -11.63
C PRO A 60 11.17 12.71 -12.46
N GLU A 61 12.22 11.99 -12.06
CA GLU A 61 12.65 10.76 -12.72
C GLU A 61 11.62 9.63 -12.56
N VAL A 62 11.02 9.48 -11.37
CA VAL A 62 10.01 8.44 -11.11
C VAL A 62 8.76 8.71 -11.95
N ARG A 63 8.26 9.96 -11.96
CA ARG A 63 7.09 10.35 -12.77
C ARG A 63 7.32 10.17 -14.26
N LYS A 64 8.54 10.47 -14.74
CA LYS A 64 8.92 10.26 -16.14
C LYS A 64 8.86 8.78 -16.50
N ILE A 65 9.48 7.91 -15.71
CA ILE A 65 9.49 6.47 -15.97
C ILE A 65 8.08 5.88 -15.88
N ASP A 66 7.25 6.32 -14.94
CA ASP A 66 5.84 5.89 -14.82
C ASP A 66 5.03 6.22 -16.09
N ALA A 67 5.14 7.46 -16.59
CA ALA A 67 4.48 7.88 -17.83
C ALA A 67 4.97 7.08 -19.05
N GLU A 68 6.29 6.85 -19.16
CA GLU A 68 6.88 6.05 -20.24
C GLU A 68 6.44 4.58 -20.18
N ALA A 69 6.38 3.99 -18.99
CA ALA A 69 5.94 2.63 -18.75
C ALA A 69 4.46 2.46 -19.13
N ALA A 70 3.59 3.37 -18.68
CA ALA A 70 2.18 3.38 -19.02
C ALA A 70 1.95 3.51 -20.54
N ALA A 71 2.70 4.39 -21.22
CA ALA A 71 2.62 4.54 -22.67
C ALA A 71 3.09 3.29 -23.43
N ARG A 72 4.10 2.58 -22.91
CA ARG A 72 4.70 1.41 -23.55
C ARG A 72 3.89 0.13 -23.35
N TRP A 73 3.35 -0.08 -22.15
CA TRP A 73 2.78 -1.36 -21.74
C TRP A 73 1.30 -1.29 -21.36
N GLY A 74 0.75 -0.08 -21.20
CA GLY A 74 -0.59 0.10 -20.64
C GLY A 74 -0.65 -0.29 -19.16
N LEU A 75 -1.88 -0.39 -18.63
CA LEU A 75 -2.12 -0.67 -17.20
C LEU A 75 -2.22 -2.17 -16.85
N ALA A 76 -2.41 -3.02 -17.85
CA ALA A 76 -2.77 -4.43 -17.64
C ALA A 76 -1.63 -5.42 -17.95
N TYR A 77 -0.50 -4.94 -18.47
CA TYR A 77 0.64 -5.80 -18.80
C TYR A 77 1.58 -5.94 -17.60
N PRO A 78 2.12 -7.15 -17.33
CA PRO A 78 1.67 -8.44 -17.84
C PRO A 78 0.36 -8.86 -17.17
N MET A 79 -0.52 -9.58 -17.88
CA MET A 79 -1.80 -10.01 -17.34
C MET A 79 -1.75 -11.47 -16.85
N GLY A 80 -2.24 -11.70 -15.64
CA GLY A 80 -2.39 -13.03 -15.03
C GLY A 80 -1.57 -13.20 -13.75
N ALA A 81 -1.70 -14.36 -13.12
CA ALA A 81 -0.87 -14.71 -11.97
C ALA A 81 0.60 -14.87 -12.39
N ARG A 82 1.54 -14.49 -11.53
CA ARG A 82 2.99 -14.64 -11.79
C ARG A 82 3.40 -16.09 -12.05
N MET A 83 2.75 -17.05 -11.40
CA MET A 83 2.94 -18.49 -11.65
C MET A 83 2.57 -18.91 -13.08
N MET A 84 1.71 -18.14 -13.75
CA MET A 84 1.20 -18.46 -15.08
C MET A 84 1.80 -17.52 -16.13
N SER A 85 1.13 -16.41 -16.43
CA SER A 85 1.47 -15.47 -17.52
C SER A 85 1.83 -14.07 -17.05
N GLY A 86 1.80 -13.82 -15.73
CA GLY A 86 2.01 -12.50 -15.13
C GLY A 86 3.46 -12.15 -14.83
N GLU A 87 4.43 -12.95 -15.28
CA GLU A 87 5.84 -12.76 -14.94
C GLU A 87 6.61 -12.00 -16.02
N THR A 88 7.47 -11.06 -15.63
CA THR A 88 8.36 -10.34 -16.54
C THR A 88 9.80 -10.33 -16.02
N LYS A 89 10.74 -10.09 -16.95
CA LYS A 89 12.15 -9.86 -16.59
C LYS A 89 12.33 -8.68 -15.63
N LEU A 90 11.45 -7.68 -15.67
CA LEU A 90 11.53 -6.51 -14.79
C LEU A 90 11.18 -6.86 -13.34
N HIS A 91 10.24 -7.80 -13.11
CA HIS A 91 9.99 -8.30 -11.76
C HIS A 91 11.24 -8.96 -11.17
N GLN A 92 11.87 -9.87 -11.91
CA GLN A 92 13.06 -10.60 -11.47
C GLN A 92 14.26 -9.66 -11.24
N GLN A 93 14.42 -8.65 -12.10
CA GLN A 93 15.45 -7.63 -11.94
C GLN A 93 15.24 -6.82 -10.65
N LEU A 94 14.00 -6.39 -10.39
CA LEU A 94 13.66 -5.65 -9.17
C LEU A 94 13.87 -6.51 -7.92
N GLU A 95 13.43 -7.76 -7.93
CA GLU A 95 13.63 -8.71 -6.83
C GLU A 95 15.11 -8.91 -6.51
N THR A 96 15.93 -9.13 -7.54
CA THR A 96 17.37 -9.31 -7.39
C THR A 96 18.03 -8.04 -6.86
N ALA A 97 17.68 -6.87 -7.42
CA ALA A 97 18.25 -5.59 -6.99
C ALA A 97 17.89 -5.28 -5.53
N LEU A 98 16.63 -5.49 -5.13
CA LEU A 98 16.18 -5.26 -3.76
C LEU A 98 16.82 -6.25 -2.78
N ALA A 99 16.87 -7.54 -3.12
CA ALA A 99 17.52 -8.56 -2.29
C ALA A 99 19.00 -8.21 -2.05
N ASN A 100 19.73 -7.84 -3.11
CA ASN A 100 21.12 -7.41 -2.99
C ASN A 100 21.26 -6.15 -2.14
N TYR A 101 20.37 -5.16 -2.32
CA TYR A 101 20.38 -3.91 -1.57
C TYR A 101 20.22 -4.12 -0.06
N VAL A 102 19.33 -5.04 0.35
CA VAL A 102 19.10 -5.36 1.76
C VAL A 102 19.94 -6.53 2.30
N GLY A 103 20.87 -7.06 1.50
CA GLY A 103 21.76 -8.16 1.88
C GLY A 103 21.03 -9.48 2.15
N LYS A 104 20.05 -9.83 1.31
CA LYS A 104 19.29 -11.09 1.38
C LYS A 104 19.59 -11.97 0.16
N GLU A 105 19.49 -13.29 0.36
CA GLU A 105 19.77 -14.28 -0.68
C GLU A 105 18.78 -14.20 -1.86
N ALA A 106 17.53 -13.84 -1.57
CA ALA A 106 16.47 -13.67 -2.55
C ALA A 106 15.44 -12.65 -2.08
N GLY A 107 14.63 -12.15 -3.02
CA GLY A 107 13.48 -11.29 -2.79
C GLY A 107 12.30 -11.76 -3.61
N TYR A 108 11.09 -11.42 -3.17
CA TYR A 108 9.87 -11.75 -3.90
C TYR A 108 8.92 -10.55 -3.94
N LEU A 109 8.52 -10.15 -5.14
CA LEU A 109 7.61 -9.03 -5.37
C LEU A 109 6.16 -9.44 -5.13
N VAL A 110 5.47 -8.65 -4.33
CA VAL A 110 4.04 -8.76 -4.01
C VAL A 110 3.36 -7.41 -4.20
N ASN A 111 2.03 -7.42 -4.36
CA ASN A 111 1.27 -6.20 -4.68
C ASN A 111 1.33 -5.12 -3.59
N TYR A 112 1.33 -5.51 -2.31
CA TYR A 112 1.43 -4.61 -1.17
C TYR A 112 1.85 -5.36 0.10
N GLY A 113 2.36 -4.63 1.09
CA GLY A 113 3.01 -5.19 2.27
C GLY A 113 2.13 -6.14 3.11
N TYR A 114 0.85 -5.79 3.31
CA TYR A 114 -0.07 -6.61 4.11
C TYR A 114 -0.30 -7.99 3.48
N GLN A 115 -0.52 -8.05 2.15
CA GLN A 115 -0.60 -9.33 1.44
C GLN A 115 0.72 -10.11 1.56
N GLY A 116 1.87 -9.44 1.46
CA GLY A 116 3.17 -10.07 1.64
C GLY A 116 3.34 -10.77 2.98
N VAL A 117 3.01 -10.09 4.07
CA VAL A 117 3.09 -10.66 5.43
C VAL A 117 2.16 -11.86 5.58
N LEU A 118 0.91 -11.74 5.15
CA LEU A 118 -0.05 -12.84 5.24
C LEU A 118 0.39 -14.05 4.42
N SER A 119 0.82 -13.84 3.17
CA SER A 119 1.29 -14.92 2.30
C SER A 119 2.54 -15.62 2.85
N ALA A 120 3.47 -14.87 3.45
CA ALA A 120 4.65 -15.47 4.08
C ALA A 120 4.27 -16.38 5.25
N ILE A 121 3.40 -15.91 6.14
CA ILE A 121 2.92 -16.68 7.31
C ILE A 121 2.17 -17.93 6.84
N ASP A 122 1.22 -17.78 5.91
CA ASP A 122 0.39 -18.88 5.40
C ASP A 122 1.22 -19.95 4.67
N THR A 123 2.27 -19.54 3.96
CA THR A 123 3.14 -20.48 3.21
C THR A 123 4.11 -21.23 4.12
N LEU A 124 4.58 -20.60 5.20
CA LEU A 124 5.64 -21.16 6.05
C LEU A 124 5.10 -22.01 7.20
N LEU A 125 3.89 -21.73 7.67
CA LEU A 125 3.36 -22.35 8.88
C LEU A 125 2.30 -23.39 8.59
N THR A 126 2.16 -24.31 9.53
CA THR A 126 1.09 -25.28 9.59
C THR A 126 0.31 -25.13 10.88
N ARG A 127 -0.82 -25.85 11.01
CA ARG A 127 -1.59 -25.91 12.27
C ARG A 127 -0.82 -26.44 13.48
N HIS A 128 0.39 -26.96 13.28
CA HIS A 128 1.25 -27.52 14.32
C HIS A 128 2.36 -26.57 14.77
N ASP A 129 2.47 -25.40 14.14
CA ASP A 129 3.46 -24.38 14.46
C ASP A 129 2.87 -23.29 15.37
N VAL A 130 3.75 -22.55 16.05
CA VAL A 130 3.38 -21.44 16.95
C VAL A 130 4.11 -20.18 16.50
N VAL A 131 3.36 -19.08 16.34
CA VAL A 131 3.92 -17.74 16.10
C VAL A 131 3.99 -16.97 17.40
N VAL A 132 5.17 -16.43 17.70
CA VAL A 132 5.36 -15.47 18.79
C VAL A 132 5.59 -14.10 18.15
N TYR A 133 4.74 -13.13 18.48
CA TYR A 133 4.78 -11.76 17.99
C TYR A 133 4.64 -10.81 19.19
N ASP A 134 5.49 -9.79 19.27
CA ASP A 134 5.52 -8.76 20.31
C ASP A 134 5.26 -7.38 19.67
#